data_AF-A0A6M0ANF4-F1
#
_entry.id   AF-A0A6M0ANF4-F1
#
_cell.length_a   1.000
_cell.length_b   1.000
_cell.length_c   1.000
_cell.angle_alpha   90.00
_cell.angle_beta   90.00
_cell.angle_gamma   90.00
#
_symmetry.space_group_name_H-M   'P 1'
#
loop_
_entity.id
_entity.type
_entity.pdbx_description
1 polymer ?
#
loop_
_entity_poly.entity_id
_entity_poly.type
_entity_poly.pdbx_seq_one_letter_code
_entity_poly.pdbx_strand_id
1 'polypeptide(L)'
;MSDLIFPTLDLFLYDLRDALNLTEAEKQENQAKFRAKLPADSQFSDPDLETKYLELLPRQKYYDFTTANNTLEGYYYPVRLNDTYGLQIDCSINNQTDPQTPDCFARLRAEIEWRLQGERAILGQTWMLSGCLPKTSSKSYEYIAQSCYHVFQTAANWSQDLQGVSTPESSTKQEKDIAKSGDKVFDKGANWSQDLQGKGSLFGGEVFELWRYQPLNQANCHVIIMIFPDQASMEKAAELYTDWMGLFSYRNKILWAYSQSRLIKNSLVNFYKQVEANQRLINDQNASGFREQTIAAKLDDIQKSLDNYTLDLPKLNFQNQIIEINLFNYQT
;
A
#
# COMPACT_ATOMS: atom_id res chain seq x y z
N MET A 1 -30.05 -4.56 -13.16
CA MET A 1 -29.33 -5.50 -14.05
C MET A 1 -28.22 -6.08 -13.22
N SER A 2 -28.39 -7.33 -12.82
CA SER A 2 -27.50 -8.00 -11.88
C SER A 2 -26.52 -8.88 -12.66
N ASP A 3 -25.22 -8.66 -12.48
CA ASP A 3 -24.20 -9.11 -13.40
C ASP A 3 -23.11 -9.98 -12.77
N LEU A 4 -23.12 -10.15 -11.44
CA LEU A 4 -22.11 -10.91 -10.70
C LEU A 4 -22.72 -11.86 -9.68
N ILE A 5 -22.30 -13.11 -9.68
CA ILE A 5 -22.60 -14.11 -8.65
C ILE A 5 -21.43 -14.11 -7.67
N PHE A 6 -21.76 -14.12 -6.37
CA PHE A 6 -20.83 -14.10 -5.24
C PHE A 6 -19.69 -13.08 -5.39
N PRO A 7 -20.03 -11.77 -5.46
CA PRO A 7 -19.01 -10.74 -5.48
C PRO A 7 -18.29 -10.69 -4.12
N THR A 8 -16.96 -10.72 -4.18
CA THR A 8 -16.06 -10.72 -3.03
C THR A 8 -15.02 -9.63 -3.19
N LEU A 9 -14.75 -8.92 -2.10
CA LEU A 9 -13.76 -7.86 -2.01
C LEU A 9 -12.71 -8.24 -0.98
N ASP A 10 -11.47 -8.32 -1.43
CA ASP A 10 -10.31 -8.52 -0.58
C ASP A 10 -9.48 -7.24 -0.50
N LEU A 11 -9.06 -6.90 0.72
CA LEU A 11 -8.05 -5.89 0.98
C LEU A 11 -6.79 -6.53 1.56
N PHE A 12 -5.69 -6.45 0.84
CA PHE A 12 -4.36 -6.84 1.30
C PHE A 12 -3.60 -5.61 1.81
N LEU A 13 -3.18 -5.64 3.08
CA LEU A 13 -2.43 -4.58 3.76
C LEU A 13 -1.06 -5.07 4.18
N TYR A 14 -0.06 -4.20 4.08
CA TYR A 14 1.32 -4.52 4.45
C TYR A 14 1.91 -3.47 5.37
N ASP A 15 2.43 -3.93 6.51
CA ASP A 15 3.11 -3.12 7.52
C ASP A 15 4.52 -3.62 7.78
N LEU A 16 5.43 -2.70 8.06
CA LEU A 16 6.78 -3.06 8.48
C LEU A 16 6.72 -3.70 9.87
N ARG A 17 7.31 -4.89 10.04
CA ARG A 17 7.49 -5.53 11.35
C ARG A 17 8.83 -5.13 11.94
N ASP A 18 9.89 -5.43 11.19
CA ASP A 18 11.28 -5.26 11.64
C ASP A 18 12.12 -4.64 10.54
N ALA A 19 13.14 -3.87 10.92
CA ALA A 19 14.21 -3.41 10.04
C ALA A 19 15.52 -3.35 10.83
N LEU A 20 16.65 -3.46 10.13
CA LEU A 20 17.98 -3.64 10.74
C LEU A 20 18.37 -2.59 11.80
N ASN A 21 17.77 -1.41 11.77
CA ASN A 21 18.08 -0.29 12.64
C ASN A 21 16.97 0.06 13.65
N LEU A 22 15.92 -0.75 13.77
CA LEU A 22 14.84 -0.50 14.73
C LEU A 22 15.24 -0.89 16.14
N THR A 23 14.95 0.00 17.08
CA THR A 23 14.95 -0.27 18.51
C THR A 23 13.79 -1.19 18.90
N GLU A 24 13.91 -1.86 20.05
CA GLU A 24 12.82 -2.68 20.58
C GLU A 24 11.51 -1.90 20.80
N ALA A 25 11.60 -0.61 21.13
CA ALA A 25 10.45 0.26 21.26
C ALA A 25 9.73 0.47 19.91
N GLU A 26 10.47 0.72 18.84
CA GLU A 26 9.91 0.86 17.49
C GLU A 26 9.29 -0.44 16.99
N LYS A 27 9.91 -1.59 17.29
CA LYS A 27 9.34 -2.91 16.96
C LYS A 27 8.00 -3.14 17.67
N GLN A 28 7.93 -2.81 18.96
CA GLN A 28 6.69 -2.88 19.74
C GLN A 28 5.63 -1.92 19.20
N GLU A 29 6.02 -0.72 18.80
CA GLU A 29 5.11 0.25 18.19
C GLU A 29 4.55 -0.26 16.85
N ASN A 30 5.40 -0.83 15.98
CA ASN A 30 4.96 -1.44 14.73
C ASN A 30 3.97 -2.58 14.97
N GLN A 31 4.27 -3.47 15.91
CA GLN A 31 3.37 -4.56 16.28
C GLN A 31 2.05 -4.02 16.83
N ALA A 32 2.07 -2.99 17.68
CA ALA A 32 0.86 -2.37 18.22
C ALA A 32 0.00 -1.73 17.11
N LYS A 33 0.62 -1.01 16.15
CA LYS A 33 -0.06 -0.44 14.98
C LYS A 33 -0.67 -1.50 14.07
N PHE A 34 -0.01 -2.63 13.89
CA PHE A 34 -0.58 -3.76 13.15
C PHE A 34 -1.74 -4.38 13.93
N ARG A 35 -1.56 -4.59 15.24
CA ARG A 35 -2.57 -5.18 16.13
C ARG A 35 -3.85 -4.35 16.19
N ALA A 36 -3.76 -3.02 16.12
CA ALA A 36 -4.90 -2.11 16.10
C ALA A 36 -5.86 -2.33 14.91
N LYS A 37 -5.38 -2.94 13.82
CA LYS A 37 -6.20 -3.29 12.64
C LYS A 37 -7.05 -4.54 12.83
N LEU A 38 -6.81 -5.29 13.90
CA LEU A 38 -7.48 -6.56 14.18
C LEU A 38 -8.57 -6.39 15.24
N PRO A 39 -9.60 -7.25 15.24
CA PRO A 39 -10.58 -7.31 16.31
C PRO A 39 -9.90 -7.51 17.68
N ALA A 40 -10.33 -6.76 18.69
CA ALA A 40 -9.65 -6.69 19.98
C ALA A 40 -9.53 -8.04 20.70
N ASP A 41 -10.49 -8.94 20.48
CA ASP A 41 -10.60 -10.27 21.06
C ASP A 41 -9.90 -11.37 20.24
N SER A 42 -9.38 -11.06 19.06
CA SER A 42 -8.64 -12.04 18.26
C SER A 42 -7.35 -12.48 18.96
N GLN A 43 -7.05 -13.78 18.96
CA GLN A 43 -5.89 -14.35 19.68
C GLN A 43 -4.61 -14.22 18.85
N PHE A 44 -4.08 -13.00 18.77
CA PHE A 44 -2.84 -12.70 18.06
C PHE A 44 -1.60 -13.27 18.75
N SER A 45 -0.74 -13.93 17.98
CA SER A 45 0.50 -14.52 18.46
C SER A 45 1.61 -14.36 17.41
N ASP A 46 2.65 -13.60 17.76
CA ASP A 46 3.86 -13.41 16.94
C ASP A 46 5.10 -13.91 17.70
N PRO A 47 5.33 -15.23 17.78
CA PRO A 47 6.51 -15.79 18.42
C PRO A 47 7.78 -15.39 17.66
N ASP A 48 8.86 -15.17 18.40
CA ASP A 48 10.17 -14.89 17.83
C ASP A 48 10.78 -16.18 17.24
N LEU A 49 10.49 -16.41 15.97
CA LEU A 49 10.89 -17.57 15.19
C LEU A 49 11.35 -17.10 13.81
N GLU A 50 12.42 -17.67 13.29
CA GLU A 50 12.86 -17.38 11.92
C GLU A 50 12.04 -18.23 10.94
N THR A 51 11.04 -17.64 10.30
CA THR A 51 10.24 -18.30 9.26
C THR A 51 9.82 -17.31 8.17
N LYS A 52 9.77 -17.81 6.94
CA LYS A 52 9.33 -17.05 5.77
C LYS A 52 7.85 -16.68 5.82
N TYR A 53 7.04 -17.55 6.40
CA TYR A 53 5.60 -17.38 6.51
C TYR A 53 5.13 -17.86 7.88
N LEU A 54 4.29 -17.07 8.54
CA LEU A 54 3.67 -17.44 9.81
C LEU A 54 2.25 -16.89 9.87
N GLU A 55 1.29 -17.76 10.16
CA GLU A 55 -0.08 -17.35 10.51
C GLU A 55 -0.10 -16.81 11.94
N LEU A 56 -0.70 -15.63 12.13
CA LEU A 56 -0.67 -14.93 13.43
C LEU A 56 -1.89 -15.25 14.31
N LEU A 57 -2.80 -16.11 13.83
CA LEU A 57 -3.95 -16.66 14.58
C LEU A 57 -3.85 -18.19 14.67
N PRO A 58 -2.93 -18.74 15.50
CA PRO A 58 -2.53 -20.15 15.43
C PRO A 58 -3.64 -21.17 15.72
N ARG A 59 -4.73 -20.77 16.38
CA ARG A 59 -5.84 -21.68 16.72
C ARG A 59 -6.93 -21.76 15.67
N GLN A 60 -7.16 -20.68 14.92
CA GLN A 60 -8.33 -20.55 14.06
C GLN A 60 -8.02 -20.00 12.67
N LYS A 61 -6.75 -19.76 12.32
CA LYS A 61 -6.21 -19.21 11.05
C LYS A 61 -6.81 -17.86 10.65
N TYR A 62 -8.12 -17.82 10.55
CA TYR A 62 -8.99 -16.71 10.25
C TYR A 62 -9.70 -16.19 11.52
N TYR A 63 -10.13 -14.95 11.45
CA TYR A 63 -11.13 -14.41 12.36
C TYR A 63 -12.36 -14.03 11.56
N ASP A 64 -13.40 -14.85 11.63
CA ASP A 64 -14.62 -14.68 10.84
C ASP A 64 -15.50 -13.57 11.41
N PHE A 65 -16.29 -12.95 10.54
CA PHE A 65 -17.32 -12.01 10.92
C PHE A 65 -18.55 -12.12 10.02
N THR A 66 -19.68 -11.69 10.59
CA THR A 66 -20.92 -11.43 9.84
C THR A 66 -21.49 -10.09 10.27
N THR A 67 -22.19 -9.43 9.36
CA THR A 67 -22.93 -8.19 9.66
C THR A 67 -24.20 -8.49 10.47
N ALA A 68 -24.67 -7.52 11.25
CA ALA A 68 -25.83 -7.71 12.14
C ALA A 68 -27.13 -8.11 11.40
N ASN A 69 -27.27 -7.71 10.14
CA ASN A 69 -28.39 -8.07 9.26
C ASN A 69 -28.11 -9.34 8.42
N ASN A 70 -26.97 -10.00 8.64
CA ASN A 70 -26.49 -11.18 7.94
C ASN A 70 -26.43 -11.03 6.40
N THR A 71 -26.17 -9.82 5.90
CA THR A 71 -26.07 -9.57 4.45
C THR A 71 -24.66 -9.70 3.88
N LEU A 72 -23.65 -9.47 4.73
CA LEU A 72 -22.23 -9.57 4.43
C LEU A 72 -21.57 -10.51 5.42
N GLU A 73 -20.58 -11.24 4.93
CA GLU A 73 -19.70 -12.11 5.72
C GLU A 73 -18.26 -11.97 5.23
N GLY A 74 -17.30 -12.44 6.02
CA GLY A 74 -15.90 -12.37 5.66
C GLY A 74 -14.99 -12.73 6.81
N TYR A 75 -13.70 -12.44 6.67
CA TYR A 75 -12.72 -12.77 7.68
C TYR A 75 -11.50 -11.84 7.67
N TYR A 76 -10.75 -11.88 8.77
CA TYR A 76 -9.39 -11.35 8.86
C TYR A 76 -8.39 -12.51 8.78
N TYR A 77 -7.35 -12.35 7.99
CA TYR A 77 -6.25 -13.29 7.88
C TYR A 77 -4.89 -12.58 8.05
N PRO A 78 -4.40 -12.44 9.29
CA PRO A 78 -3.12 -11.82 9.58
C PRO A 78 -1.98 -12.83 9.51
N VAL A 79 -0.90 -12.43 8.85
CA VAL A 79 0.29 -13.24 8.64
C VAL A 79 1.56 -12.42 8.81
N ARG A 80 2.67 -13.09 9.00
CA ARG A 80 4.01 -12.51 8.95
C ARG A 80 4.79 -13.11 7.80
N LEU A 81 5.32 -12.23 6.96
CA LEU A 81 6.16 -12.49 5.80
C LEU A 81 7.57 -11.96 6.10
N ASN A 82 8.42 -12.75 6.73
CA ASN A 82 9.74 -12.33 7.25
C ASN A 82 9.66 -11.07 8.16
N ASP A 83 10.07 -9.93 7.61
CA ASP A 83 10.19 -8.60 8.20
C ASP A 83 8.93 -7.74 8.02
N THR A 84 7.84 -8.34 7.54
CA THR A 84 6.60 -7.63 7.19
C THR A 84 5.39 -8.34 7.76
N TYR A 85 4.45 -7.57 8.28
CA TYR A 85 3.11 -8.07 8.56
C TYR A 85 2.24 -7.92 7.30
N GLY A 86 1.47 -8.96 7.00
CA GLY A 86 0.43 -8.97 5.98
C GLY A 86 -0.93 -9.17 6.62
N LEU A 87 -1.95 -8.48 6.12
CA LEU A 87 -3.33 -8.68 6.55
C LEU A 87 -4.23 -8.72 5.32
N GLN A 88 -4.99 -9.81 5.17
CA GLN A 88 -6.13 -9.86 4.26
C GLN A 88 -7.41 -9.62 5.07
N ILE A 89 -8.23 -8.69 4.62
CA ILE A 89 -9.62 -8.55 5.05
C ILE A 89 -10.48 -8.94 3.86
N ASP A 90 -11.12 -10.10 3.96
CA ASP A 90 -12.11 -10.59 3.01
C ASP A 90 -13.49 -10.08 3.43
N CYS A 91 -14.30 -9.68 2.45
CA CYS A 91 -15.71 -9.34 2.64
C CYS A 91 -16.49 -9.72 1.38
N SER A 92 -17.52 -10.54 1.55
CA SER A 92 -18.39 -11.02 0.47
C SER A 92 -19.86 -10.79 0.80
N ILE A 93 -20.69 -10.81 -0.24
CA ILE A 93 -22.15 -10.85 -0.06
C ILE A 93 -22.52 -12.25 0.44
N ASN A 94 -23.28 -12.34 1.54
CA ASN A 94 -23.82 -13.59 2.07
C ASN A 94 -25.00 -14.09 1.21
N ASN A 95 -24.70 -14.31 -0.07
CA ASN A 95 -25.55 -14.89 -1.10
C ASN A 95 -24.66 -15.32 -2.27
N GLN A 96 -24.45 -16.63 -2.38
CA GLN A 96 -23.58 -17.23 -3.39
C GLN A 96 -24.29 -17.51 -4.72
N THR A 97 -25.60 -17.29 -4.83
CA THR A 97 -26.39 -17.76 -5.98
C THR A 97 -27.03 -16.65 -6.76
N ASP A 98 -27.57 -15.64 -6.08
CA ASP A 98 -28.34 -14.58 -6.71
C ASP A 98 -27.43 -13.50 -7.27
N PRO A 99 -27.59 -13.16 -8.56
CA PRO A 99 -26.79 -12.11 -9.16
C PRO A 99 -26.95 -10.76 -8.45
N GLN A 100 -25.83 -10.07 -8.25
CA GLN A 100 -25.70 -8.74 -7.68
C GLN A 100 -25.29 -7.73 -8.76
N THR A 101 -25.65 -6.46 -8.57
CA THR A 101 -25.13 -5.37 -9.39
C THR A 101 -23.72 -4.98 -8.92
N PRO A 102 -22.86 -4.40 -9.76
CA PRO A 102 -21.55 -3.89 -9.34
C PRO A 102 -21.59 -2.91 -8.16
N ASP A 103 -22.72 -2.24 -7.91
CA ASP A 103 -22.94 -1.36 -6.76
C ASP A 103 -22.71 -2.04 -5.40
N CYS A 104 -22.77 -3.37 -5.35
CA CYS A 104 -22.46 -4.12 -4.14
C CYS A 104 -21.03 -3.84 -3.62
N PHE A 105 -20.06 -3.57 -4.49
CA PHE A 105 -18.68 -3.28 -4.10
C PHE A 105 -18.56 -2.00 -3.26
N ALA A 106 -19.47 -1.03 -3.42
CA ALA A 106 -19.50 0.14 -2.55
C ALA A 106 -19.85 -0.24 -1.10
N ARG A 107 -20.76 -1.21 -0.92
CA ARG A 107 -21.14 -1.72 0.41
C ARG A 107 -20.03 -2.57 1.02
N LEU A 108 -19.44 -3.48 0.25
CA LEU A 108 -18.32 -4.32 0.71
C LEU A 108 -17.14 -3.45 1.17
N ARG A 109 -16.82 -2.43 0.38
CA ARG A 109 -15.76 -1.48 0.70
C ARG A 109 -16.04 -0.70 1.99
N ALA A 110 -17.25 -0.14 2.13
CA ALA A 110 -17.63 0.59 3.33
C ALA A 110 -17.55 -0.27 4.60
N GLU A 111 -17.88 -1.57 4.50
CA GLU A 111 -17.73 -2.52 5.61
C GLU A 111 -16.26 -2.73 5.99
N ILE A 112 -15.37 -2.92 5.01
CA ILE A 112 -13.92 -3.06 5.26
C ILE A 112 -13.33 -1.77 5.86
N GLU A 113 -13.70 -0.61 5.32
CA GLU A 113 -13.23 0.69 5.83
C GLU A 113 -13.72 0.95 7.26
N TRP A 114 -14.98 0.62 7.56
CA TRP A 114 -15.52 0.72 8.92
C TRP A 114 -14.75 -0.18 9.89
N ARG A 115 -14.40 -1.40 9.46
CA ARG A 115 -13.61 -2.37 10.22
C ARG A 115 -12.19 -1.92 10.50
N LEU A 116 -11.58 -1.17 9.58
CA LEU A 116 -10.25 -0.60 9.78
C LEU A 116 -10.23 0.61 10.70
N GLN A 117 -11.37 1.26 10.95
CA GLN A 117 -11.48 2.42 11.84
C GLN A 117 -10.50 3.56 11.47
N GLY A 118 -10.11 3.66 10.20
CA GLY A 118 -9.15 4.65 9.71
C GLY A 118 -7.68 4.26 9.85
N GLU A 119 -7.36 3.07 10.35
CA GLU A 119 -6.02 2.51 10.33
C GLU A 119 -5.53 2.30 8.89
N ARG A 120 -4.23 2.52 8.67
CA ARG A 120 -3.62 2.48 7.33
C ARG A 120 -2.43 1.53 7.27
N ALA A 121 -2.20 0.98 6.08
CA ALA A 121 -0.96 0.28 5.78
C ALA A 121 0.22 1.25 5.65
N ILE A 122 1.39 0.81 6.11
CA ILE A 122 2.66 1.55 6.05
C ILE A 122 3.39 1.29 4.72
N LEU A 123 3.50 0.04 4.31
CA LEU A 123 4.24 -0.36 3.10
C LEU A 123 3.38 -0.30 1.85
N GLY A 124 2.09 -0.58 1.98
CA GLY A 124 1.12 -0.41 0.90
C GLY A 124 -0.06 -1.36 0.99
N GLN A 125 -0.94 -1.26 0.01
CA GLN A 125 -2.17 -2.06 -0.05
C GLN A 125 -2.56 -2.41 -1.49
N THR A 126 -3.29 -3.51 -1.63
CA THR A 126 -3.89 -3.96 -2.89
C THR A 126 -5.36 -4.33 -2.63
N TRP A 127 -6.26 -3.80 -3.45
CA TRP A 127 -7.64 -4.25 -3.48
C TRP A 127 -7.80 -5.33 -4.55
N MET A 128 -8.57 -6.37 -4.26
CA MET A 128 -8.94 -7.38 -5.25
C MET A 128 -10.45 -7.55 -5.25
N LEU A 129 -11.06 -7.32 -6.41
CA LEU A 129 -12.49 -7.54 -6.64
C LEU A 129 -12.63 -8.84 -7.41
N SER A 130 -13.47 -9.74 -6.93
CA SER A 130 -13.75 -11.00 -7.60
C SER A 130 -15.23 -11.33 -7.67
N GLY A 131 -15.59 -12.23 -8.57
CA GLY A 131 -16.94 -12.77 -8.71
C GLY A 131 -17.11 -13.55 -10.01
N CYS A 132 -18.23 -14.24 -10.15
CA CYS A 132 -18.54 -15.05 -11.32
C CYS A 132 -19.58 -14.38 -12.22
N LEU A 133 -19.50 -14.57 -13.54
CA LEU A 133 -20.60 -14.21 -14.42
C LEU A 133 -21.76 -15.21 -14.30
N PRO A 134 -23.02 -14.76 -14.26
CA PRO A 134 -24.16 -15.64 -14.48
C PRO A 134 -24.06 -16.34 -15.84
N LYS A 135 -24.41 -17.63 -15.91
CA LYS A 135 -24.43 -18.40 -17.17
C LYS A 135 -25.27 -17.78 -18.28
N THR A 136 -26.29 -17.01 -17.90
CA THR A 136 -27.20 -16.31 -18.81
C THR A 136 -26.68 -14.93 -19.22
N SER A 137 -25.53 -14.49 -18.71
CA SER A 137 -24.96 -13.18 -19.03
C SER A 137 -24.47 -13.15 -20.48
N SER A 138 -24.85 -12.12 -21.22
CA SER A 138 -24.33 -11.81 -22.55
C SER A 138 -23.22 -10.76 -22.54
N LYS A 139 -22.85 -10.25 -21.35
CA LYS A 139 -21.85 -9.19 -21.18
C LYS A 139 -20.44 -9.79 -21.15
N SER A 140 -19.47 -9.05 -21.68
CA SER A 140 -18.06 -9.43 -21.59
C SER A 140 -17.52 -9.22 -20.18
N TYR A 141 -16.47 -9.98 -19.81
CA TYR A 141 -15.77 -9.79 -18.55
C TYR A 141 -15.24 -8.36 -18.40
N GLU A 142 -14.68 -7.79 -19.46
CA GLU A 142 -14.14 -6.42 -19.44
C GLU A 142 -15.21 -5.35 -19.20
N TYR A 143 -16.41 -5.50 -19.78
CA TYR A 143 -17.51 -4.58 -19.53
C TYR A 143 -17.93 -4.60 -18.04
N ILE A 144 -17.97 -5.79 -17.43
CA ILE A 144 -18.27 -5.93 -16.01
C ILE A 144 -17.14 -5.38 -15.15
N ALA A 145 -15.89 -5.68 -15.47
CA ALA A 145 -14.74 -5.17 -14.75
C ALA A 145 -14.66 -3.64 -14.77
N GLN A 146 -14.94 -3.00 -15.93
CA GLN A 146 -15.06 -1.55 -16.05
C GLN A 146 -16.14 -0.98 -15.13
N SER A 147 -17.31 -1.63 -15.08
CA SER A 147 -18.42 -1.22 -14.23
C SER A 147 -18.05 -1.34 -12.73
N CYS A 148 -17.41 -2.44 -12.35
CA CYS A 148 -16.92 -2.66 -10.98
C CYS A 148 -15.89 -1.61 -10.58
N TYR A 149 -14.91 -1.35 -11.45
CA TYR A 149 -13.89 -0.34 -11.20
C TYR A 149 -14.51 1.05 -11.02
N HIS A 150 -15.44 1.43 -11.89
CA HIS A 150 -16.09 2.74 -11.80
C HIS A 150 -16.84 2.93 -10.47
N VAL A 151 -17.63 1.94 -10.05
CA VAL A 151 -18.34 1.97 -8.77
C VAL A 151 -17.34 2.03 -7.61
N PHE A 152 -16.36 1.12 -7.61
CA PHE A 152 -15.38 0.99 -6.53
C PHE A 152 -14.59 2.27 -6.28
N GLN A 153 -14.21 2.95 -7.36
CA GLN A 153 -13.46 4.20 -7.30
C GLN A 153 -14.33 5.41 -6.95
N THR A 154 -15.63 5.37 -7.27
CA THR A 154 -16.61 6.42 -6.90
C THR A 154 -16.98 6.33 -5.42
N ALA A 155 -17.04 5.10 -4.88
CA ALA A 155 -17.23 4.87 -3.46
C ALA A 155 -15.98 5.21 -2.62
N ALA A 156 -14.83 5.40 -3.25
CA ALA A 156 -13.57 5.66 -2.57
C ALA A 156 -13.53 7.05 -1.92
N ASN A 157 -13.18 7.07 -0.64
CA ASN A 157 -12.79 8.30 0.02
C ASN A 157 -11.28 8.53 -0.11
N TRP A 158 -10.84 9.02 -1.29
CA TRP A 158 -9.41 9.19 -1.61
C TRP A 158 -8.62 10.02 -0.60
N SER A 159 -9.27 10.93 0.14
CA SER A 159 -8.62 11.70 1.21
C SER A 159 -8.12 10.82 2.38
N GLN A 160 -8.70 9.63 2.53
CA GLN A 160 -8.33 8.66 3.57
C GLN A 160 -7.41 7.53 3.05
N ASP A 161 -7.44 7.22 1.74
CA ASP A 161 -6.72 6.07 1.15
C ASP A 161 -5.27 6.33 0.72
N LEU A 162 -4.85 7.59 0.70
CA LEU A 162 -3.47 7.95 0.33
C LEU A 162 -2.49 7.41 1.40
N GLN A 163 -1.57 6.54 0.96
CA GLN A 163 -0.65 5.81 1.84
C GLN A 163 0.29 6.74 2.62
N GLY A 164 0.60 6.32 3.86
CA GLY A 164 1.94 6.39 4.43
C GLY A 164 2.56 7.76 4.69
N VAL A 165 2.00 8.59 5.58
CA VAL A 165 2.88 9.50 6.34
C VAL A 165 3.55 8.66 7.44
N SER A 166 4.57 7.86 7.08
CA SER A 166 5.64 7.62 8.05
C SER A 166 6.43 8.92 8.09
N THR A 167 6.18 9.77 9.08
CA THR A 167 7.15 10.81 9.41
C THR A 167 8.47 10.10 9.72
N PRO A 168 9.54 10.29 8.94
CA PRO A 168 10.87 10.12 9.52
C PRO A 168 10.91 11.06 10.73
N GLU A 169 11.51 10.65 11.84
CA GLU A 169 11.63 11.46 13.07
C GLU A 169 12.49 12.75 12.91
N SER A 170 12.52 13.36 11.72
CA SER A 170 13.13 14.67 11.45
C SER A 170 12.36 15.51 10.40
N SER A 171 11.05 15.30 10.24
CA SER A 171 10.26 16.00 9.22
C SER A 171 10.23 17.53 9.36
N THR A 172 10.71 18.23 8.32
CA THR A 172 10.64 19.70 8.21
C THR A 172 9.26 20.16 7.71
N LYS A 173 8.93 21.46 7.86
CA LYS A 173 7.66 22.07 7.41
C LYS A 173 7.23 21.70 5.97
N GLN A 174 8.18 21.38 5.09
CA GLN A 174 7.94 20.99 3.70
C GLN A 174 7.18 19.66 3.54
N GLU A 175 7.40 18.69 4.44
CA GLU A 175 6.76 17.36 4.37
C GLU A 175 5.27 17.43 4.72
N LYS A 176 4.88 18.37 5.59
CA LYS A 176 3.47 18.64 5.93
C LYS A 176 2.69 19.30 4.79
N ASP A 177 3.37 20.03 3.89
CA ASP A 177 2.75 20.68 2.74
C ASP A 177 2.58 19.71 1.56
N ILE A 178 3.43 18.68 1.43
CA ILE A 178 3.30 17.62 0.40
C ILE A 178 2.09 16.72 0.68
N ALA A 179 1.82 16.39 1.95
CA ALA A 179 0.63 15.61 2.36
C ALA A 179 -0.69 16.28 1.92
N LYS A 180 -0.78 17.61 1.95
CA LYS A 180 -1.95 18.37 1.47
C LYS A 180 -2.10 18.40 -0.06
N SER A 181 -1.07 18.00 -0.81
CA SER A 181 -1.10 17.99 -2.28
C SER A 181 -1.60 16.67 -2.87
N GLY A 182 -1.54 15.57 -2.09
CA GLY A 182 -2.07 14.26 -2.47
C GLY A 182 -3.58 14.27 -2.69
N ASP A 183 -4.33 15.05 -1.90
CA ASP A 183 -5.80 15.15 -2.02
C ASP A 183 -6.26 15.60 -3.42
N LYS A 184 -5.44 16.36 -4.17
CA LYS A 184 -5.78 16.86 -5.52
C LYS A 184 -5.43 15.89 -6.66
N VAL A 185 -4.76 14.78 -6.34
CA VAL A 185 -4.19 13.86 -7.36
C VAL A 185 -5.25 12.97 -7.98
N PHE A 186 -6.25 12.58 -7.20
CA PHE A 186 -7.32 11.68 -7.64
C PHE A 186 -8.64 12.41 -7.99
N ASP A 187 -8.62 13.74 -8.04
CA ASP A 187 -9.78 14.60 -8.38
C ASP A 187 -10.39 14.31 -9.77
N LYS A 188 -9.66 13.65 -10.68
CA LYS A 188 -10.15 13.31 -12.02
C LYS A 188 -11.03 12.06 -12.09
N GLY A 189 -11.27 11.39 -10.96
CA GLY A 189 -12.07 10.16 -10.91
C GLY A 189 -11.38 8.95 -11.56
N ALA A 190 -12.10 7.84 -11.65
CA ALA A 190 -11.62 6.60 -12.27
C ALA A 190 -11.43 6.77 -13.78
N ASN A 191 -10.30 6.32 -14.33
CA ASN A 191 -10.10 6.28 -15.78
C ASN A 191 -9.53 4.93 -16.21
N TRP A 192 -10.43 3.99 -16.52
CA TRP A 192 -10.06 2.64 -16.97
C TRP A 192 -8.92 2.62 -18.00
N SER A 193 -9.01 3.46 -19.04
CA SER A 193 -8.02 3.47 -20.14
C SER A 193 -6.63 3.93 -19.71
N GLN A 194 -6.53 4.78 -18.69
CA GLN A 194 -5.26 5.26 -18.15
C GLN A 194 -4.73 4.35 -17.05
N ASP A 195 -5.65 3.78 -16.26
CA ASP A 195 -5.33 3.05 -15.05
C ASP A 195 -5.02 1.58 -15.34
N LEU A 196 -5.58 0.99 -16.41
CA LEU A 196 -5.33 -0.39 -16.82
C LEU A 196 -3.86 -0.58 -17.25
N GLN A 197 -3.13 -1.40 -16.50
CA GLN A 197 -1.73 -1.74 -16.76
C GLN A 197 -1.56 -3.11 -17.42
N GLY A 198 -2.47 -4.03 -17.14
CA GLY A 198 -2.35 -5.42 -17.57
C GLY A 198 -3.69 -6.11 -17.70
N LYS A 199 -3.76 -7.05 -18.65
CA LYS A 199 -4.86 -7.99 -18.82
C LYS A 199 -4.30 -9.40 -18.90
N GLY A 200 -4.92 -10.33 -18.20
CA GLY A 200 -4.52 -11.74 -18.18
C GLY A 200 -5.73 -12.67 -18.09
N SER A 201 -5.46 -13.96 -18.01
CA SER A 201 -6.48 -14.99 -17.84
C SER A 201 -6.02 -15.99 -16.79
N LEU A 202 -6.93 -16.40 -15.92
CA LEU A 202 -6.67 -17.37 -14.86
C LEU A 202 -7.90 -18.27 -14.66
N PHE A 203 -7.71 -19.59 -14.66
CA PHE A 203 -8.78 -20.59 -14.50
C PHE A 203 -10.01 -20.35 -15.39
N GLY A 204 -9.81 -19.84 -16.62
CA GLY A 204 -10.88 -19.53 -17.57
C GLY A 204 -11.59 -18.19 -17.33
N GLY A 205 -11.24 -17.46 -16.26
CA GLY A 205 -11.63 -16.08 -16.03
C GLY A 205 -10.64 -15.08 -16.64
N GLU A 206 -11.01 -13.80 -16.60
CA GLU A 206 -10.14 -12.68 -16.99
C GLU A 206 -9.70 -11.87 -15.76
N VAL A 207 -8.44 -11.44 -15.79
CA VAL A 207 -7.78 -10.64 -14.75
C VAL A 207 -7.43 -9.28 -15.34
N PHE A 208 -7.72 -8.21 -14.60
CA PHE A 208 -7.39 -6.83 -14.97
C PHE A 208 -6.60 -6.18 -13.83
N GLU A 209 -5.40 -5.68 -14.12
CA GLU A 209 -4.61 -4.89 -13.18
C GLU A 209 -4.80 -3.41 -13.47
N LEU A 210 -5.29 -2.67 -12.48
CA LEU A 210 -5.44 -1.22 -12.51
C LEU A 210 -4.57 -0.57 -11.45
N TRP A 211 -3.81 0.43 -11.86
CA TRP A 211 -2.83 1.04 -11.00
C TRP A 211 -2.67 2.53 -11.24
N ARG A 212 -2.68 3.29 -10.15
CA ARG A 212 -2.30 4.71 -10.14
C ARG A 212 -1.26 4.95 -9.07
N TYR A 213 -0.14 5.50 -9.46
CA TYR A 213 1.00 5.70 -8.57
C TYR A 213 1.65 7.05 -8.75
N GLN A 214 1.90 7.74 -7.63
CA GLN A 214 2.71 8.95 -7.59
C GLN A 214 3.75 8.83 -6.49
N PRO A 215 5.03 8.58 -6.85
CA PRO A 215 6.06 8.24 -5.87
C PRO A 215 6.34 9.36 -4.86
N LEU A 216 6.31 10.62 -5.31
CA LEU A 216 6.63 11.79 -4.48
C LEU A 216 5.56 12.13 -3.46
N ASN A 217 4.30 11.81 -3.77
CA ASN A 217 3.16 11.99 -2.87
C ASN A 217 2.85 10.71 -2.09
N GLN A 218 3.65 9.65 -2.29
CA GLN A 218 3.42 8.30 -1.79
C GLN A 218 1.98 7.80 -2.05
N ALA A 219 1.34 8.32 -3.09
CA ALA A 219 -0.02 7.95 -3.47
C ALA A 219 0.04 6.68 -4.31
N ASN A 220 -0.65 5.63 -3.87
CA ASN A 220 -0.67 4.34 -4.58
C ASN A 220 -2.03 3.68 -4.43
N CYS A 221 -2.71 3.52 -5.56
CA CYS A 221 -4.00 2.84 -5.68
C CYS A 221 -3.81 1.66 -6.61
N HIS A 222 -3.79 0.44 -6.06
CA HIS A 222 -3.65 -0.79 -6.82
C HIS A 222 -4.92 -1.64 -6.66
N VAL A 223 -5.55 -1.95 -7.78
CA VAL A 223 -6.81 -2.70 -7.85
C VAL A 223 -6.65 -3.82 -8.87
N ILE A 224 -6.89 -5.05 -8.42
CA ILE A 224 -7.01 -6.23 -9.29
C ILE A 224 -8.49 -6.57 -9.41
N ILE A 225 -8.95 -6.86 -10.62
CA ILE A 225 -10.33 -7.34 -10.85
C ILE A 225 -10.25 -8.70 -11.53
N MET A 226 -10.85 -9.72 -10.93
CA MET A 226 -10.90 -11.08 -11.47
C MET A 226 -12.34 -11.52 -11.68
N ILE A 227 -12.75 -11.73 -12.93
CA ILE A 227 -14.10 -12.19 -13.25
C ILE A 227 -14.03 -13.61 -13.81
N PHE A 228 -14.74 -14.53 -13.16
CA PHE A 228 -14.69 -15.96 -13.46
C PHE A 228 -15.93 -16.45 -14.23
N PRO A 229 -15.81 -17.56 -14.97
CA PRO A 229 -16.95 -18.18 -15.66
C PRO A 229 -17.95 -18.84 -14.69
N ASP A 230 -17.44 -19.38 -13.58
CA ASP A 230 -18.23 -20.12 -12.59
C ASP A 230 -17.53 -20.17 -11.23
N GLN A 231 -18.26 -20.65 -10.23
CA GLN A 231 -17.82 -20.74 -8.85
C GLN A 231 -16.63 -21.69 -8.66
N ALA A 232 -16.54 -22.78 -9.43
CA ALA A 232 -15.44 -23.72 -9.30
C ALA A 232 -14.10 -23.10 -9.76
N SER A 233 -14.11 -22.26 -10.80
CA SER A 233 -12.94 -21.49 -11.20
C SER A 233 -12.49 -20.47 -10.15
N MET A 234 -13.46 -19.83 -9.48
CA MET A 234 -13.18 -18.87 -8.42
C MET A 234 -12.65 -19.55 -7.14
N GLU A 235 -13.20 -20.70 -6.75
CA GLU A 235 -12.70 -21.50 -5.62
C GLU A 235 -11.25 -21.94 -5.84
N LYS A 236 -10.89 -22.35 -7.06
CA LYS A 236 -9.49 -22.62 -7.44
C LYS A 236 -8.59 -21.39 -7.35
N ALA A 237 -9.13 -20.21 -7.66
CA ALA A 237 -8.38 -18.95 -7.51
C ALA A 237 -8.15 -18.60 -6.04
N ALA A 238 -9.10 -18.92 -5.15
CA ALA A 238 -8.99 -18.72 -3.72
C ALA A 238 -7.89 -19.60 -3.07
N GLU A 239 -7.57 -20.77 -3.65
CA GLU A 239 -6.44 -21.59 -3.18
C GLU A 239 -5.10 -20.82 -3.24
N LEU A 240 -5.00 -19.79 -4.10
CA LEU A 240 -3.81 -18.97 -4.30
C LEU A 240 -3.72 -17.76 -3.35
N TYR A 241 -4.62 -17.60 -2.37
CA TYR A 241 -4.61 -16.43 -1.48
C TYR A 241 -3.29 -16.23 -0.73
N THR A 242 -2.62 -17.31 -0.33
CA THR A 242 -1.28 -17.25 0.28
C THR A 242 -0.23 -16.75 -0.71
N ASP A 243 -0.32 -17.16 -1.97
CA ASP A 243 0.59 -16.70 -3.03
C ASP A 243 0.35 -15.22 -3.36
N TRP A 244 -0.91 -14.80 -3.45
CA TRP A 244 -1.28 -13.39 -3.64
C TRP A 244 -0.80 -12.51 -2.49
N MET A 245 -0.92 -13.00 -1.26
CA MET A 245 -0.41 -12.32 -0.06
C MET A 245 1.10 -12.05 -0.18
N GLY A 246 1.89 -13.01 -0.70
CA GLY A 246 3.31 -12.83 -0.96
C GLY A 246 3.60 -11.91 -2.15
N LEU A 247 2.97 -12.17 -3.30
CA LEU A 247 3.17 -11.45 -4.55
C LEU A 247 2.92 -9.94 -4.38
N PHE A 248 1.79 -9.58 -3.78
CA PHE A 248 1.44 -8.19 -3.54
C PHE A 248 2.33 -7.55 -2.46
N SER A 249 2.87 -8.33 -1.51
CA SER A 249 3.86 -7.83 -0.54
C SER A 249 5.13 -7.37 -1.25
N TYR A 250 5.70 -8.22 -2.12
CA TYR A 250 6.91 -7.88 -2.87
C TYR A 250 6.70 -6.66 -3.75
N ARG A 251 5.57 -6.59 -4.47
CA ARG A 251 5.19 -5.42 -5.28
C ARG A 251 5.15 -4.15 -4.43
N ASN A 252 4.45 -4.17 -3.30
CA ASN A 252 4.33 -2.98 -2.45
C ASN A 252 5.67 -2.57 -1.84
N LYS A 253 6.54 -3.52 -1.45
CA LYS A 253 7.91 -3.22 -1.00
C LYS A 253 8.76 -2.55 -2.07
N ILE A 254 8.69 -3.02 -3.31
CA ILE A 254 9.39 -2.39 -4.45
C ILE A 254 8.94 -0.93 -4.60
N LEU A 255 7.62 -0.70 -4.60
CA LEU A 255 7.06 0.65 -4.79
C LEU A 255 7.37 1.57 -3.61
N TRP A 256 7.28 1.05 -2.39
CA TRP A 256 7.63 1.80 -1.20
C TRP A 256 9.11 2.21 -1.24
N ALA A 257 10.02 1.27 -1.50
CA ALA A 257 11.45 1.54 -1.59
C ALA A 257 11.78 2.52 -2.73
N TYR A 258 11.09 2.39 -3.88
CA TYR A 258 11.20 3.34 -4.97
C TYR A 258 10.76 4.74 -4.54
N SER A 259 9.62 4.90 -3.88
CA SER A 259 9.16 6.17 -3.29
C SER A 259 10.20 6.76 -2.34
N GLN A 260 10.72 5.96 -1.40
CA GLN A 260 11.75 6.42 -0.46
C GLN A 260 13.02 6.86 -1.19
N SER A 261 13.45 6.13 -2.22
CA SER A 261 14.62 6.49 -3.03
C SER A 261 14.46 7.87 -3.67
N ARG A 262 13.23 8.23 -4.11
CA ARG A 262 12.94 9.53 -4.71
C ARG A 262 13.02 10.66 -3.68
N LEU A 263 12.50 10.45 -2.47
CA LEU A 263 12.59 11.41 -1.38
C LEU A 263 14.04 11.63 -0.95
N ILE A 264 14.79 10.55 -0.71
CA ILE A 264 16.21 10.61 -0.33
C ILE A 264 17.02 11.33 -1.42
N LYS A 265 16.79 11.00 -2.70
CA LYS A 265 17.47 11.67 -3.82
C LYS A 265 17.18 13.17 -3.85
N ASN A 266 15.94 13.58 -3.57
CA ASN A 266 15.59 15.00 -3.48
C ASN A 266 16.33 15.69 -2.32
N SER A 267 16.40 15.06 -1.15
CA SER A 267 17.16 15.56 0.00
C SER A 267 18.65 15.72 -0.32
N LEU A 268 19.28 14.71 -0.93
CA LEU A 268 20.69 14.75 -1.35
C LEU A 268 20.96 15.92 -2.31
N VAL A 269 20.10 16.13 -3.31
CA VAL A 269 20.21 17.27 -4.23
C VAL A 269 20.05 18.60 -3.49
N ASN A 270 19.16 18.68 -2.52
CA ASN A 270 18.94 19.89 -1.71
C ASN A 270 20.16 20.21 -0.83
N PHE A 271 20.74 19.22 -0.14
CA PHE A 271 21.97 19.41 0.63
C PHE A 271 23.12 19.88 -0.26
N TYR A 272 23.29 19.28 -1.44
CA TYR A 272 24.30 19.72 -2.41
C TYR A 272 24.11 21.19 -2.82
N LYS A 273 22.88 21.59 -3.15
CA LYS A 273 22.56 22.99 -3.49
C LYS A 273 22.84 23.95 -2.33
N GLN A 274 22.56 23.55 -1.09
CA GLN A 274 22.85 24.37 0.10
C GLN A 274 24.36 24.56 0.28
N VAL A 275 25.15 23.50 0.12
CA VAL A 275 26.62 23.58 0.16
C VAL A 275 27.14 24.51 -0.93
N GLU A 276 26.68 24.35 -2.18
CA GLU A 276 27.11 25.19 -3.29
C GLU A 276 26.74 26.67 -3.08
N ALA A 277 25.53 26.95 -2.61
CA ALA A 277 25.08 28.31 -2.34
C ALA A 277 25.91 28.98 -1.23
N ASN A 278 26.15 28.27 -0.12
CA ASN A 278 26.99 28.78 0.96
C ASN A 278 28.44 28.97 0.52
N GLN A 279 28.99 28.08 -0.31
CA GLN A 279 30.33 28.23 -0.87
C GLN A 279 30.45 29.46 -1.77
N ARG A 280 29.45 29.72 -2.63
CA ARG A 280 29.40 30.94 -3.45
C ARG A 280 29.35 32.20 -2.57
N LEU A 281 28.52 32.21 -1.53
CA LEU A 281 28.46 33.30 -0.55
C LEU A 281 29.77 33.51 0.21
N ILE A 282 30.60 32.48 0.38
CA ILE A 282 31.95 32.61 0.95
C ILE A 282 32.92 33.19 -0.07
N ASN A 283 32.85 32.74 -1.32
CA ASN A 283 33.76 33.16 -2.39
C ASN A 283 33.49 34.58 -2.91
N ASP A 284 32.23 35.04 -2.88
CA ASP A 284 31.80 36.36 -3.37
C ASP A 284 32.19 37.53 -2.44
N GLN A 285 32.85 37.25 -1.31
CA GLN A 285 33.15 38.23 -0.24
C GLN A 285 34.27 39.23 -0.55
N ASN A 286 34.78 39.27 -1.78
CA ASN A 286 35.67 40.35 -2.23
C ASN A 286 34.96 41.72 -2.35
N ALA A 287 33.63 41.79 -2.13
CA ALA A 287 32.86 43.03 -2.13
C ALA A 287 32.38 43.42 -0.71
N SER A 288 33.26 44.07 0.05
CA SER A 288 32.99 44.95 1.21
C SER A 288 31.78 44.64 2.12
N GLY A 289 32.04 44.02 3.29
CA GLY A 289 31.11 44.04 4.43
C GLY A 289 30.89 42.72 5.17
N PHE A 290 31.46 41.62 4.68
CA PHE A 290 31.31 40.30 5.30
C PHE A 290 32.17 40.16 6.56
N ARG A 291 31.53 39.90 7.71
CA ARG A 291 32.19 39.71 9.01
C ARG A 291 32.54 38.24 9.22
N GLU A 292 33.64 37.95 9.92
CA GLU A 292 34.10 36.58 10.27
C GLU A 292 33.01 35.69 10.89
N GLN A 293 32.14 36.28 11.72
CA GLN A 293 30.99 35.60 12.33
C GLN A 293 30.01 35.02 11.30
N THR A 294 29.89 35.65 10.13
CA THR A 294 29.05 35.14 9.03
C THR A 294 29.72 33.99 8.28
N ILE A 295 31.05 33.99 8.15
CA ILE A 295 31.81 32.89 7.55
C ILE A 295 31.71 31.64 8.42
N ALA A 296 31.95 31.78 9.72
CA ALA A 296 31.86 30.67 10.67
C ALA A 296 30.46 30.02 10.66
N ALA A 297 29.41 30.83 10.68
CA ALA A 297 28.04 30.33 10.57
C ALA A 297 27.78 29.58 9.25
N LYS A 298 28.31 30.08 8.13
CA LYS A 298 28.15 29.43 6.81
C LYS A 298 28.94 28.12 6.69
N LEU A 299 30.11 28.04 7.31
CA LEU A 299 30.88 26.79 7.40
C LEU A 299 30.16 25.74 8.26
N ASP A 300 29.53 26.16 9.36
CA ASP A 300 28.70 25.28 10.19
C ASP A 300 27.47 24.77 9.42
N ASP A 301 26.79 25.63 8.65
CA ASP A 301 25.70 25.22 7.75
C ASP A 301 26.16 24.20 6.69
N ILE A 302 27.35 24.40 6.12
CA ILE A 302 27.97 23.46 5.17
C ILE A 302 28.24 22.12 5.84
N GLN A 303 28.85 22.11 7.04
CA GLN A 303 29.16 20.89 7.76
C GLN A 303 27.89 20.09 8.06
N LYS A 304 26.84 20.74 8.59
CA LYS A 304 25.54 20.10 8.83
C LYS A 304 24.93 19.51 7.56
N SER A 305 25.05 20.21 6.44
CA SER A 305 24.55 19.72 5.14
C SER A 305 25.33 18.49 4.66
N LEU A 306 26.65 18.48 4.83
CA LEU A 306 27.53 17.35 4.47
C LEU A 306 27.31 16.14 5.39
N ASP A 307 27.09 16.35 6.69
CA ASP A 307 26.79 15.28 7.63
C ASP A 307 25.50 14.56 7.24
N ASN A 308 24.43 15.32 6.97
CA ASN A 308 23.16 14.75 6.50
C ASN A 308 23.29 14.07 5.14
N TYR A 309 24.04 14.67 4.20
CA TYR A 309 24.31 14.06 2.90
C TYR A 309 25.02 12.71 3.04
N THR A 310 25.99 12.63 3.95
CA THR A 310 26.77 11.40 4.20
C THR A 310 25.92 10.31 4.86
N LEU A 311 24.93 10.68 5.69
CA LEU A 311 23.97 9.74 6.28
C LEU A 311 22.93 9.23 5.27
N ASP A 312 22.47 10.09 4.36
CA ASP A 312 21.41 9.75 3.41
C ASP A 312 21.91 8.96 2.19
N LEU A 313 23.19 9.10 1.83
CA LEU A 313 23.75 8.38 0.68
C LEU A 313 23.73 6.84 0.85
N PRO A 314 24.12 6.25 2.00
CA PRO A 314 23.94 4.82 2.25
C PRO A 314 22.48 4.38 2.26
N LYS A 315 21.55 5.22 2.76
CA LYS A 315 20.11 4.91 2.75
C LYS A 315 19.59 4.77 1.32
N LEU A 316 20.05 5.60 0.38
CA LEU A 316 19.69 5.48 -1.02
C LEU A 316 20.13 4.12 -1.59
N ASN A 317 21.35 3.69 -1.28
CA ASN A 317 21.84 2.38 -1.71
C ASN A 317 21.03 1.23 -1.10
N PHE A 318 20.64 1.36 0.17
CA PHE A 318 19.78 0.38 0.84
C PHE A 318 18.41 0.25 0.16
N GLN A 319 17.80 1.36 -0.28
CA GLN A 319 16.54 1.29 -1.04
C GLN A 319 16.69 0.53 -2.36
N ASN A 320 17.83 0.68 -3.07
CA ASN A 320 18.09 -0.11 -4.28
C ASN A 320 18.17 -1.61 -3.98
N GLN A 321 18.84 -2.01 -2.90
CA GLN A 321 18.93 -3.41 -2.49
C GLN A 321 17.55 -4.01 -2.15
N ILE A 322 16.69 -3.24 -1.47
CA ILE A 322 15.31 -3.66 -1.21
C ILE A 322 14.57 -3.91 -2.54
N ILE A 323 14.72 -3.01 -3.51
CA ILE A 323 14.09 -3.16 -4.84
C ILE A 323 14.60 -4.43 -5.53
N GLU A 324 15.91 -4.66 -5.56
CA GLU A 324 16.52 -5.82 -6.22
C GLU A 324 16.03 -7.15 -5.62
N ILE A 325 16.07 -7.28 -4.29
CA ILE A 325 15.64 -8.50 -3.59
C ILE A 325 14.16 -8.78 -3.83
N ASN A 326 13.31 -7.77 -3.70
CA ASN A 326 11.87 -7.95 -3.87
C ASN A 326 11.48 -8.14 -5.34
N LEU A 327 12.23 -7.56 -6.28
CA LEU A 327 12.03 -7.81 -7.71
C LEU A 327 12.35 -9.27 -8.06
N PHE A 328 13.45 -9.82 -7.53
CA PHE A 328 13.76 -11.24 -7.69
C PHE A 328 12.64 -12.13 -7.15
N ASN A 329 12.17 -11.86 -5.92
CA ASN A 329 11.08 -12.62 -5.31
C ASN A 329 9.73 -12.45 -6.04
N TYR A 330 9.50 -11.29 -6.67
CA TYR A 330 8.29 -11.04 -7.46
C TYR A 330 8.28 -11.80 -8.79
N GLN A 331 9.46 -12.11 -9.33
CA GLN A 331 9.63 -12.78 -10.63
C GLN A 331 9.76 -14.31 -10.54
N THR A 332 9.93 -14.87 -9.33
CA THR A 332 10.19 -16.30 -9.08
C THR A 332 8.98 -16.99 -8.47
#